data_AF-D4CC22-F1
#
_entry.id   AF-D4CC22-F1
#
_cell.length_a   1.000
_cell.length_b   1.000
_cell.length_c   1.000
_cell.angle_alpha   90.00
_cell.angle_beta   90.00
_cell.angle_gamma   90.00
#
_symmetry.space_group_name_H-M   'P 1'
#
loop_
_entity.id
_entity.type
_entity.pdbx_description
1 polymer ?
#
loop_
_entity_poly.entity_id
_entity_poly.type
_entity_poly.pdbx_seq_one_letter_code
_entity_poly.pdbx_strand_id
1 'polypeptide(L)' 'MMKKLYQNLILIGFLIFFLGGCIYVAGQFLCLVLGQPEMMIAFERVTGVIFPAASVSGLLCFLYHYVFREKKESED' A
#
# COMPACT_ATOMS: atom_id res chain seq x y z
N MET A 1 9.22 11.20 18.62
CA MET A 1 9.82 9.99 18.00
C MET A 1 8.77 9.08 17.33
N MET A 2 7.75 8.60 18.06
CA MET A 2 6.68 7.73 17.52
C MET A 2 5.89 8.30 16.33
N LYS A 3 5.59 9.61 16.31
CA LYS A 3 4.82 10.25 15.23
C LYS A 3 5.53 10.19 13.87
N LYS A 4 6.85 10.39 13.85
CA LYS A 4 7.69 10.26 12.63
C LYS A 4 7.79 8.82 12.17
N LEU A 5 7.92 7.86 13.09
CA LEU A 5 7.95 6.44 12.76
C LEU A 5 6.63 6.00 12.08
N TYR A 6 5.49 6.42 12.62
CA TYR A 6 4.18 6.17 12.03
C TYR A 6 4.04 6.74 10.62
N GLN A 7 4.44 8.00 10.42
CA GLN A 7 4.41 8.63 9.10
C GLN A 7 5.30 7.91 8.09
N ASN A 8 6.50 7.49 8.50
CA ASN A 8 7.40 6.72 7.65
C ASN A 8 6.81 5.35 7.27
N LEU A 9 6.17 4.65 8.22
CA LEU A 9 5.49 3.37 7.96
C LEU A 9 4.34 3.54 6.96
N ILE A 10 3.50 4.56 7.15
CA ILE A 10 2.41 4.89 6.21
C ILE A 10 2.99 5.19 4.83
N LEU A 11 4.03 6.02 4.75
CA LEU A 11 4.66 6.40 3.49
C LEU A 11 5.24 5.18 2.75
N ILE A 12 5.98 4.32 3.45
CA ILE A 12 6.57 3.10 2.87
C ILE A 12 5.45 2.19 2.34
N GLY A 13 4.39 1.99 3.10
CA GLY A 13 3.29 1.14 2.67
C GLY A 13 2.52 1.70 1.46
N PHE A 14 2.34 3.03 1.38
CA PHE A 14 1.84 3.69 0.16
C PHE A 14 2.80 3.52 -1.02
N LEU A 15 4.11 3.58 -0.79
CA LEU A 15 5.12 3.44 -1.84
C LEU A 15 5.14 2.02 -2.42
N ILE A 16 5.03 1.01 -1.55
CA ILE A 16 4.88 -0.40 -1.93
C ILE A 16 3.61 -0.61 -2.73
N PHE A 17 2.48 -0.03 -2.27
CA PHE A 17 1.22 -0.10 -3.00
C PHE A 17 1.32 0.52 -4.39
N PHE A 18 1.90 1.72 -4.48
CA PHE A 18 2.03 2.45 -5.75
C PHE A 18 2.94 1.74 -6.74
N LEU A 19 4.18 1.44 -6.34
CA LEU A 19 5.15 0.77 -7.22
C LEU A 19 4.69 -0.64 -7.59
N GLY A 20 4.20 -1.40 -6.61
CA GLY A 20 3.64 -2.71 -6.85
C GLY A 20 2.48 -2.64 -7.83
N GLY A 21 1.55 -1.69 -7.65
CA GLY A 21 0.39 -1.52 -8.52
C GLY A 21 0.78 -1.19 -9.96
N CYS A 22 1.78 -0.31 -10.15
CA CYS A 22 2.34 -0.03 -11.47
C CYS A 22 2.94 -1.28 -12.13
N ILE A 23 3.73 -2.07 -11.39
CA ILE A 23 4.32 -3.31 -11.90
C ILE A 23 3.23 -4.33 -12.26
N TYR A 24 2.20 -4.45 -11.42
CA TYR A 24 1.08 -5.35 -11.66
C TYR A 24 0.35 -5.01 -12.95
N VAL A 25 -0.09 -3.75 -13.11
CA VAL A 25 -0.82 -3.30 -14.30
C VAL A 25 0.04 -3.40 -15.55
N ALA A 26 1.32 -3.00 -15.48
CA ALA A 26 2.24 -3.13 -16.60
C ALA A 26 2.48 -4.61 -17.00
N GLY A 27 2.62 -5.50 -16.02
CA GLY A 27 2.77 -6.93 -16.23
C GLY A 27 1.52 -7.56 -16.87
N GLN A 28 0.33 -7.22 -16.38
CA GLN A 28 -0.93 -7.65 -16.97
C GLN A 28 -1.08 -7.16 -18.42
N PHE A 29 -0.76 -5.89 -18.68
CA PHE A 29 -0.78 -5.33 -20.03
C PHE A 29 0.16 -6.08 -20.98
N LEU A 30 1.39 -6.36 -20.55
CA LEU A 30 2.34 -7.12 -21.36
C LEU A 30 1.87 -8.55 -21.63
N CYS A 31 1.28 -9.23 -20.63
CA CYS A 31 0.71 -10.57 -20.79
C CYS A 31 -0.44 -10.60 -21.80
N LEU A 32 -1.28 -9.56 -21.82
CA LEU A 32 -2.36 -9.41 -22.81
C LEU A 32 -1.80 -9.22 -24.23
N VAL A 33 -0.79 -8.37 -24.40
CA VAL A 33 -0.14 -8.14 -25.71
C VAL A 33 0.54 -9.41 -26.23
N LEU A 34 1.15 -10.21 -25.35
CA LEU A 34 1.82 -11.46 -25.71
C LEU A 34 0.84 -12.66 -25.82
N GLY A 35 -0.43 -12.50 -25.47
CA GLY A 35 -1.43 -13.57 -25.52
C GLY A 35 -1.19 -14.70 -24.52
N GLN A 36 -0.52 -14.44 -23.39
CA GLN A 36 -0.17 -15.43 -22.38
C GLN A 36 -0.91 -15.20 -21.05
N PRO A 37 -2.17 -15.66 -20.91
CA PRO A 37 -2.97 -15.43 -19.71
C PRO A 37 -2.45 -16.17 -18.46
N GLU A 38 -1.73 -17.29 -18.64
CA GLU A 38 -1.09 -18.06 -17.55
C GLU A 38 -0.12 -17.19 -16.72
N MET A 39 0.62 -16.30 -17.39
CA MET A 39 1.56 -15.38 -16.76
C MET A 39 0.85 -14.32 -15.90
N MET A 40 -0.41 -13.99 -16.23
CA MET A 40 -1.22 -13.05 -15.46
C MET A 40 -1.49 -13.57 -14.04
N ILE A 41 -1.83 -14.86 -13.92
CA ILE A 41 -2.10 -15.53 -12.64
C ILE A 41 -0.83 -15.60 -11.79
N ALA A 42 0.33 -15.83 -12.43
CA ALA A 42 1.62 -15.83 -11.73
C ALA A 42 1.94 -14.43 -11.17
N PHE A 43 1.70 -13.36 -11.95
CA PHE A 43 1.87 -11.99 -11.49
C PHE A 43 0.94 -11.65 -10.32
N GLU A 44 -0.31 -12.09 -10.35
CA GLU A 44 -1.27 -11.88 -9.25
C GLU A 44 -0.78 -12.49 -7.93
N ARG A 45 -0.16 -13.67 -7.94
CA ARG A 45 0.46 -14.25 -6.73
C ARG A 45 1.62 -13.43 -6.20
N VAL A 46 2.51 -12.96 -7.09
CA VAL A 46 3.69 -12.17 -6.68
C VAL A 46 3.27 -10.81 -6.12
N THR A 47 2.20 -10.24 -6.66
CA THR A 47 1.68 -8.93 -6.31
C THR A 47 0.58 -8.98 -5.23
N GLY A 48 0.22 -10.17 -4.75
CA GLY A 48 -0.81 -10.36 -3.73
C GLY A 48 -0.54 -9.65 -2.40
N VAL A 49 0.70 -9.23 -2.15
CA VAL A 49 1.10 -8.44 -0.96
C VAL A 49 0.72 -6.96 -1.06
N ILE A 50 0.43 -6.45 -2.26
CA ILE A 50 0.09 -5.04 -2.51
C ILE A 50 -1.19 -4.64 -1.79
N PHE A 51 -2.25 -5.45 -1.92
CA PHE A 51 -3.55 -5.15 -1.33
C PHE A 51 -3.52 -5.17 0.20
N PRO A 52 -2.93 -6.18 0.88
CA PRO A 52 -2.69 -6.13 2.32
C PRO A 52 -1.87 -4.91 2.75
N ALA A 53 -0.79 -4.59 2.04
CA ALA A 53 0.05 -3.42 2.35
C ALA A 53 -0.75 -2.11 2.26
N ALA A 54 -1.61 -1.96 1.25
CA ALA A 54 -2.50 -0.81 1.10
C ALA A 54 -3.50 -0.71 2.25
N SER A 55 -4.16 -1.82 2.60
CA SER A 55 -5.15 -1.87 3.69
C SER A 55 -4.52 -1.53 5.05
N VAL A 56 -3.34 -2.08 5.35
CA VAL A 56 -2.60 -1.77 6.58
C VAL A 56 -2.18 -0.31 6.61
N SER A 57 -1.72 0.24 5.48
CA SER A 57 -1.34 1.66 5.38
C SER A 57 -2.52 2.60 5.60
N GLY A 58 -3.69 2.27 5.04
CA GLY A 58 -4.94 3.00 5.25
C GLY A 58 -5.38 2.95 6.72
N LEU A 59 -5.32 1.78 7.36
CA LEU A 59 -5.62 1.63 8.79
C LEU A 59 -4.65 2.44 9.65
N LEU A 60 -3.35 2.39 9.37
CA LEU A 60 -2.35 3.19 10.06
C LEU A 60 -2.59 4.69 9.88
N CYS A 61 -3.03 5.13 8.70
CA CYS A 61 -3.42 6.51 8.44
C CYS A 61 -4.63 6.94 9.28
N PHE A 62 -5.66 6.09 9.36
CA PHE A 62 -6.84 6.33 10.20
C PHE A 62 -6.47 6.41 11.69
N LEU A 63 -5.71 5.43 12.18
CA LEU A 63 -5.24 5.39 13.58
C LEU A 63 -4.33 6.57 13.91
N TYR A 64 -3.45 6.96 12.98
CA TYR A 64 -2.62 8.14 13.14
C TYR A 64 -3.48 9.39 13.35
N HIS A 65 -4.52 9.56 12.55
CA HIS A 65 -5.44 10.67 12.69
C HIS A 65 -6.20 10.61 14.03
N TYR A 66 -6.71 9.45 14.45
CA TYR A 66 -7.41 9.31 15.72
C TYR A 66 -6.50 9.62 16.93
N VAL A 67 -5.37 8.92 17.04
CA VAL A 67 -4.45 9.00 18.20
C VAL A 67 -3.77 10.36 18.32
N PHE A 68 -3.40 10.99 17.20
CA PHE A 68 -2.67 12.26 17.23
C PHE A 68 -3.54 13.51 17.04
N ARG A 69 -4.84 13.36 16.71
CA ARG A 69 -5.80 14.48 16.70
C ARG A 69 -6.46 14.67 18.06
N GLU A 70 -6.87 13.59 18.75
CA GLU A 70 -7.39 13.68 20.13
C GLU A 70 -6.36 14.22 21.11
N LYS A 71 -5.09 13.83 20.96
CA LYS A 71 -4.02 14.31 21.85
C LYS A 71 -3.82 15.83 21.81
N LYS A 72 -4.25 16.48 20.73
CA LYS A 72 -4.14 17.93 20.55
C LYS A 72 -5.30 18.68 21.22
N GLU A 73 -6.45 18.05 21.43
CA GLU A 73 -7.60 18.63 22.15
C GLU A 73 -7.52 18.40 23.67
N SER A 74 -6.75 17.41 24.14
CA SER A 74 -6.58 17.13 25.57
C SER A 74 -5.43 17.91 26.26
N GLU A 75 -4.62 18.64 25.49
CA GLU A 75 -3.50 19.46 25.98
C GLU A 75 -3.78 20.98 25.89
N ASP A 76 -4.97 21.40 25.44
CA ASP A 76 -5.44 22.80 25.42
C ASP A 76 -6.47 23.07 26.53
#